data_AF-A0A8J3GGR1-F1
#
_entry.id   AF-A0A8J3GGR1-F1
#
_cell.length_a   1.000
_cell.length_b   1.000
_cell.length_c   1.000
_cell.angle_alpha   90.00
_cell.angle_beta   90.00
_cell.angle_gamma   90.00
#
_symmetry.space_group_name_H-M   'P 1'
#
loop_
_entity.id
_entity.type
_entity.pdbx_description
1 polymer ?
#
loop_
_entity_poly.entity_id
_entity_poly.type
_entity_poly.pdbx_seq_one_letter_code
_entity_poly.pdbx_strand_id
1 'polypeptide(L)'
;MSPRVANLIRTAGLSTYPLYLIHDVVGAYMLRQLVSAGLNQYIALVTTVVIVVAVSMTALLVAEDALRGYLGQRLWRKHKHA
;
A
#
# COMPACT_ATOMS: atom_id res chain seq x y z
N MET A 1 12.65 -3.04 -22.68
CA MET A 1 12.47 -2.95 -21.21
C MET A 1 12.56 -4.34 -20.62
N SER A 2 13.29 -4.53 -19.51
CA SER A 2 13.39 -5.85 -18.88
C SER A 2 12.07 -6.22 -18.17
N PRO A 3 11.71 -7.52 -18.09
CA PRO A 3 10.45 -7.96 -17.46
C PRO A 3 10.32 -7.52 -16.00
N ARG A 4 11.45 -7.46 -15.27
CA ARG A 4 11.50 -7.03 -13.86
C ARG A 4 11.12 -5.57 -13.68
N VAL A 5 11.61 -4.69 -14.56
CA VAL A 5 11.31 -3.25 -14.51
C VAL A 5 9.84 -3.01 -14.83
N ALA A 6 9.27 -3.72 -15.81
CA ALA A 6 7.85 -3.63 -16.11
C ALA A 6 6.97 -4.05 -14.93
N ASN A 7 7.36 -5.12 -14.22
CA ASN A 7 6.62 -5.57 -13.03
C ASN A 7 6.73 -4.57 -11.87
N LEU A 8 7.91 -3.98 -11.65
CA LEU A 8 8.11 -2.97 -10.61
C LEU A 8 7.24 -1.72 -10.85
N ILE A 9 7.19 -1.24 -12.10
CA ILE A 9 6.34 -0.11 -12.51
C ILE A 9 4.87 -0.45 -12.29
N ARG A 10 4.44 -1.67 -12.63
CA ARG A 10 3.07 -2.12 -12.40
C ARG A 10 2.71 -2.16 -10.92
N THR A 11 3.57 -2.72 -10.07
CA THR A 11 3.36 -2.78 -8.62
C THR A 11 3.30 -1.36 -8.02
N ALA A 12 4.18 -0.46 -8.45
CA ALA A 12 4.16 0.94 -8.04
C ALA A 12 2.85 1.66 -8.46
N GLY A 13 2.34 1.39 -9.66
CA GLY A 13 1.05 1.93 -10.11
C GLY A 13 -0.17 1.32 -9.41
N LEU A 14 -0.05 0.10 -8.86
CA LEU A 14 -1.12 -0.52 -8.06
C LEU A 14 -1.12 -0.01 -6.62
N SER A 15 0.04 0.35 -6.06
CA SER A 15 0.13 0.84 -4.68
C SER A 15 -0.44 2.26 -4.52
N THR A 16 -0.61 3.00 -5.62
CA THR A 16 -1.32 4.29 -5.63
C THR A 16 -2.78 4.18 -5.19
N TYR A 17 -3.43 3.02 -5.34
CA TYR A 17 -4.82 2.84 -4.89
C TYR A 17 -4.95 2.78 -3.36
N PRO A 18 -4.25 1.88 -2.64
CA PRO A 18 -4.20 1.94 -1.17
C PRO A 18 -3.67 3.28 -0.65
N LEU A 19 -2.70 3.90 -1.34
CA LEU A 19 -2.18 5.21 -0.99
C LEU A 19 -3.28 6.27 -0.99
N TYR A 20 -4.08 6.33 -2.07
CA TYR A 20 -5.20 7.25 -2.16
C TYR A 20 -6.22 7.07 -1.03
N LEU A 21 -6.51 5.82 -0.64
CA LEU A 21 -7.45 5.52 0.44
C LEU A 21 -6.97 5.98 1.83
N ILE A 22 -5.67 5.86 2.11
CA ILE A 22 -5.15 6.10 3.48
C ILE A 22 -4.54 7.48 3.66
N HIS A 23 -4.02 8.12 2.60
CA HIS A 23 -3.18 9.32 2.74
C HIS A 23 -3.89 10.53 3.34
N ASP A 24 -5.20 10.67 3.13
CA ASP A 24 -5.93 11.87 3.53
C ASP A 24 -6.09 11.93 5.06
N VAL A 25 -6.93 11.06 5.63
CA VAL A 25 -7.19 11.04 7.07
C VAL A 25 -5.95 10.64 7.88
N VAL A 26 -5.25 9.58 7.47
CA VAL A 26 -4.08 9.09 8.21
C VAL A 26 -2.92 10.08 8.09
N GLY A 27 -2.69 10.61 6.89
CA GLY A 27 -1.64 11.61 6.68
C GLY A 27 -1.90 12.89 7.46
N ALA A 28 -3.13 13.42 7.42
CA ALA A 28 -3.50 14.61 8.19
C ALA A 28 -3.36 14.38 9.71
N TYR A 29 -3.77 13.21 10.21
CA TYR A 29 -3.62 12.84 11.61
C TYR A 29 -2.14 12.73 12.01
N MET A 30 -1.33 11.99 11.25
CA MET A 30 0.11 11.83 11.54
C MET A 30 0.86 13.15 11.49
N LEU A 31 0.60 13.97 10.47
CA LEU A 31 1.23 15.27 10.33
C LEU A 31 0.90 16.16 11.54
N ARG A 32 -0.37 16.20 11.94
CA ARG A 32 -0.81 16.94 13.13
C ARG A 32 -0.12 16.43 14.39
N GLN A 33 0.00 15.12 14.58
CA GLN A 33 0.68 14.55 15.75
C GLN A 33 2.16 14.91 15.79
N LEU A 34 2.87 14.81 14.66
CA LEU A 34 4.30 15.13 14.57
C LEU A 34 4.56 16.62 14.82
N VAL A 35 3.78 17.51 14.22
CA VAL A 35 3.89 18.95 14.48
C VAL A 35 3.51 19.30 15.92
N SER A 36 2.47 18.67 16.48
CA SER A 36 2.07 18.89 17.88
C SER A 36 3.10 18.37 18.88
N ALA A 37 3.92 17.39 18.48
CA ALA A 37 5.07 16.91 19.24
C ALA A 37 6.31 17.83 19.13
N GLY A 38 6.20 18.96 18.41
CA GLY A 38 7.26 19.95 18.27
C GLY A 38 8.21 19.71 17.10
N LEU A 39 7.93 18.75 16.20
CA LEU A 39 8.73 18.63 14.98
C LEU A 39 8.49 19.80 14.02
N ASN A 40 9.56 20.20 13.34
CA ASN A 40 9.48 21.12 12.22
C ASN A 40 8.51 20.59 11.14
N GLN A 41 7.60 21.44 10.67
CA GLN A 41 6.60 21.15 9.64
C GLN A 41 7.15 20.43 8.40
N TYR A 42 8.35 20.79 7.94
CA TYR A 42 8.96 20.16 6.76
C TYR A 42 9.42 18.74 7.05
N ILE A 43 10.00 18.51 8.23
CA ILE A 43 10.44 17.17 8.67
C ILE A 43 9.20 16.30 8.89
N ALA A 44 8.20 16.82 9.60
CA ALA A 44 6.94 16.12 9.84
C ALA A 44 6.25 15.70 8.53
N LEU A 45 6.25 16.58 7.51
CA LEU A 45 5.72 16.27 6.19
C LEU A 45 6.47 15.12 5.51
N VAL A 46 7.78 15.21 5.42
CA VAL A 46 8.61 14.16 4.78
C VAL A 46 8.42 12.83 5.49
N THR A 47 8.47 12.83 6.83
CA THR A 47 8.24 11.62 7.63
C THR A 47 6.85 11.04 7.38
N THR A 48 5.81 11.87 7.35
CA THR A 48 4.44 11.42 7.08
C THR A 48 4.32 10.78 5.70
N VAL A 49 4.86 11.43 4.66
CA VAL A 49 4.82 10.91 3.28
C VAL A 49 5.52 9.56 3.19
N VAL A 50 6.72 9.41 3.77
CA VAL A 50 7.46 8.16 3.75
C VAL A 50 6.68 7.03 4.42
N ILE A 51 6.08 7.30 5.59
CA ILE A 51 5.30 6.30 6.33
C ILE A 51 4.05 5.90 5.55
N VAL A 52 3.30 6.87 5.04
CA VAL A 52 2.06 6.62 4.29
C VAL A 52 2.34 5.80 3.01
N VAL A 53 3.44 6.08 2.31
CA VAL A 53 3.87 5.27 1.15
C VAL A 53 4.29 3.85 1.56
N ALA A 54 5.04 3.69 2.65
CA ALA A 54 5.42 2.37 3.14
C ALA A 54 4.19 1.53 3.54
N VAL A 55 3.22 2.15 4.22
CA VAL A 55 1.96 1.50 4.60
C VAL A 55 1.13 1.14 3.37
N SER A 56 1.06 2.00 2.33
CA SER A 56 0.30 1.68 1.12
C SER A 56 0.91 0.51 0.34
N MET A 57 2.24 0.43 0.26
CA MET A 57 2.93 -0.68 -0.39
C MET A 57 2.72 -2.00 0.36
N THR A 58 2.82 -1.99 1.70
CA THR A 58 2.56 -3.18 2.51
C THR A 58 1.10 -3.62 2.41
N ALA A 59 0.14 -2.68 2.42
CA ALA A 59 -1.27 -2.95 2.20
C ALA A 59 -1.53 -3.61 0.83
N LEU A 60 -0.86 -3.15 -0.24
CA LEU A 60 -0.96 -3.79 -1.55
C LEU A 60 -0.47 -5.24 -1.52
N LEU A 61 0.70 -5.50 -0.92
CA LEU A 61 1.27 -6.84 -0.85
C LEU A 61 0.36 -7.80 -0.06
N VAL A 62 -0.15 -7.34 1.09
CA VAL A 62 -1.08 -8.12 1.92
C VAL A 62 -2.39 -8.38 1.18
N ALA A 63 -2.93 -7.38 0.49
CA ALA A 63 -4.15 -7.54 -0.30
C ALA A 63 -3.96 -8.52 -1.48
N GLU A 64 -2.80 -8.48 -2.14
CA GLU A 64 -2.47 -9.41 -3.23
C GLU A 64 -2.37 -10.85 -2.72
N ASP A 65 -1.69 -11.08 -1.59
CA ASP A 65 -1.58 -12.41 -0.98
C ASP A 65 -2.93 -12.94 -0.48
N ALA A 66 -3.72 -12.10 0.18
CA ALA A 66 -5.06 -12.47 0.64
C ALA A 66 -5.98 -12.84 -0.54
N LEU A 67 -5.92 -12.07 -1.63
CA LEU A 67 -6.71 -12.31 -2.82
C LEU A 67 -6.27 -13.60 -3.55
N ARG A 68 -4.95 -13.83 -3.66
CA ARG A 68 -4.38 -15.07 -4.22
C ARG A 68 -4.79 -16.29 -3.40
N GLY A 69 -4.74 -16.21 -2.07
CA GLY A 69 -5.20 -17.28 -1.18
C GLY A 69 -6.68 -17.58 -1.36
N TYR A 70 -7.52 -16.54 -1.43
CA TYR A 70 -8.96 -16.69 -1.61
C TYR A 70 -9.34 -17.27 -2.99
N LEU A 71 -8.73 -16.77 -4.07
CA LEU A 71 -8.98 -17.24 -5.44
C LEU A 71 -8.40 -18.64 -5.67
N GLY A 72 -7.20 -18.93 -5.15
CA GLY A 72 -6.57 -20.25 -5.27
C GLY A 72 -7.41 -21.35 -4.63
N GLN A 73 -7.95 -21.10 -3.42
CA GLN A 73 -8.85 -22.05 -2.76
C GLN A 73 -10.14 -22.28 -3.56
N ARG A 74 -10.72 -21.22 -4.15
CA ARG A 74 -11.96 -21.34 -4.94
C ARG A 74 -11.77 -22.03 -6.29
N LEU A 75 -10.69 -21.74 -7.01
CA LEU A 75 -10.37 -22.37 -8.29
C LEU A 75 -10.02 -23.85 -8.14
N TRP A 76 -9.24 -24.21 -7.12
CA TRP A 76 -8.95 -25.61 -6.80
C TRP A 76 -10.22 -26.40 -6.46
N ARG A 77 -11.16 -25.79 -5.73
CA ARG A 77 -12.44 -26.42 -5.40
C ARG A 77 -13.33 -26.63 -6.63
N LYS A 78 -13.24 -25.75 -7.63
CA LYS A 78 -13.99 -25.88 -8.89
C LYS A 78 -13.43 -26.97 -9.80
N HIS A 79 -12.11 -27.21 -9.78
CA HIS A 79 -11.46 -28.28 -10.55
C HIS A 79 -11.63 -29.69 -9.95
N LYS A 80 -11.95 -29.80 -8.65
CA LYS A 80 -12.15 -31.09 -7.96
C LYS A 80 -13.58 -31.65 -8.09
N HIS A 81 -14.52 -30.86 -8.63
CA HIS A 81 -15.93 -31.19 -8.80
C HIS A 81 -16.40 -31.10 -10.28
N ALA A 82 -15.46 -30.99 -11.21
CA ALA A 82 -15.68 -31.12 -12.66
C ALA A 82 -15.05 -32.44 -13.12
#